data_AF-A0A4Q2LK50-F1
#
_entry.id   AF-A0A4Q2LK50-F1
#
_cell.length_a   1.000
_cell.length_b   1.000
_cell.length_c   1.000
_cell.angle_alpha   90.00
_cell.angle_beta   90.00
_cell.angle_gamma   90.00
#
_symmetry.space_group_name_H-M   'P 1'
#
loop_
_entity.id
_entity.type
_entity.pdbx_description
1 polymer ?
#
loop_
_entity_poly.entity_id
_entity_poly.type
_entity_poly.pdbx_seq_one_letter_code
_entity_poly.pdbx_strand_id
1 'polypeptide(L)' 'MRPLNDDHLLEVYYEATSMGLSDDFIQLIESALAQRNISVKRHDAEQSF' A
#
# COMPACT_ATOMS: atom_id res chain seq x y z
N MET A 1 14.30 2.33 15.67
CA MET A 1 13.38 2.15 14.53
C MET A 1 14.22 2.26 13.26
N ARG A 2 14.31 1.19 12.46
CA ARG A 2 14.96 1.31 11.14
C ARG A 2 14.08 2.21 10.28
N PRO A 3 14.65 3.08 9.43
CA PRO A 3 13.85 3.82 8.47
C PRO A 3 13.04 2.82 7.66
N LEU A 4 11.75 3.12 7.41
CA LEU A 4 10.97 2.35 6.45
C LEU A 4 11.68 2.49 5.09
N ASN A 5 12.37 1.43 4.69
CA ASN A 5 12.87 1.27 3.33
C ASN A 5 11.70 0.95 2.41
N ASP A 6 11.91 1.19 1.13
CA ASP A 6 10.90 1.04 0.09
C ASP A 6 10.27 -0.35 0.07
N ASP A 7 11.07 -1.40 0.28
CA ASP A 7 10.61 -2.79 0.39
C ASP A 7 9.61 -3.00 1.54
N HIS A 8 9.88 -2.43 2.72
CA HIS A 8 9.01 -2.61 3.87
C HIS A 8 7.72 -1.80 3.74
N LEU A 9 7.79 -0.62 3.11
CA LEU A 9 6.60 0.19 2.83
C LEU A 9 5.66 -0.52 1.85
N LEU A 10 6.22 -1.22 0.85
CA LEU A 10 5.46 -2.07 -0.06
C LEU A 10 4.87 -3.30 0.64
N GLU A 11 5.64 -3.96 1.49
CA GLU A 11 5.17 -5.12 2.26
C GLU A 11 3.96 -4.74 3.13
N VAL A 12 4.05 -3.65 3.88
CA VAL A 12 2.94 -3.14 4.70
C VAL A 12 1.74 -2.73 3.84
N TYR A 13 1.95 -2.15 2.64
CA TYR A 13 0.85 -1.83 1.71
C TYR A 13 0.07 -3.09 1.30
N TYR A 14 0.77 -4.13 0.86
CA TYR A 14 0.12 -5.37 0.43
C TYR A 14 -0.56 -6.10 1.59
N GLU A 15 0.07 -6.13 2.76
CA GLU A 15 -0.50 -6.74 3.96
C GLU A 15 -1.75 -5.98 4.43
N ALA A 16 -1.69 -4.64 4.46
CA ALA A 16 -2.83 -3.79 4.80
C ALA A 16 -4.01 -3.97 3.84
N THR A 17 -3.72 -4.05 2.53
CA THR A 17 -4.73 -4.28 1.50
C THR A 17 -5.33 -5.68 1.63
N SER A 18 -4.50 -6.70 1.87
CA SER A 18 -4.95 -8.09 2.02
C SER A 18 -5.74 -8.33 3.31
N MET A 19 -5.45 -7.60 4.38
CA MET A 19 -6.16 -7.67 5.65
C MET A 19 -7.49 -6.88 5.62
N GLY A 20 -7.74 -6.11 4.56
CA GLY A 20 -8.90 -5.22 4.48
C GLY A 20 -8.86 -4.13 5.55
N LEU A 21 -7.67 -3.57 5.83
CA LEU A 21 -7.53 -2.44 6.75
C LEU A 21 -8.25 -1.20 6.20
N SER A 22 -8.40 -0.19 7.07
CA SER A 22 -9.09 1.05 6.72
C SER A 22 -8.51 1.70 5.47
N ASP A 23 -9.39 2.21 4.59
CA ASP A 23 -8.99 2.89 3.36
C ASP A 23 -8.11 4.13 3.66
N ASP A 24 -8.39 4.85 4.75
CA ASP A 24 -7.53 5.95 5.24
C ASP A 24 -6.08 5.52 5.49
N PHE A 25 -5.89 4.31 6.03
CA PHE A 25 -4.55 3.79 6.30
C PHE A 25 -3.83 3.42 5.00
N ILE A 26 -4.55 2.77 4.07
CA ILE A 26 -4.03 2.42 2.76
C ILE A 26 -3.64 3.68 1.98
N GLN A 27 -4.49 4.73 1.98
CA GLN A 27 -4.19 6.01 1.34
C GLN A 27 -2.96 6.72 1.92
N LEU A 28 -2.72 6.57 3.23
CA LEU A 28 -1.53 7.11 3.87
C LEU A 28 -0.26 6.47 3.31
N ILE A 29 -0.29 5.15 3.10
CA ILE A 29 0.82 4.38 2.53
C ILE A 29 0.99 4.70 1.05
N GLU A 30 -0.11 4.81 0.29
CA GLU A 30 -0.08 5.21 -1.13
C GLU A 30 0.54 6.60 -1.31
N SER A 31 0.21 7.54 -0.42
CA SER A 31 0.80 8.88 -0.41
C SER A 31 2.30 8.85 -0.14
N ALA A 32 2.75 8.01 0.79
CA ALA A 32 4.17 7.83 1.09
C ALA A 32 4.93 7.15 -0.07
N LEU A 33 4.31 6.18 -0.75
CA LEU A 33 4.86 5.51 -1.94
C LEU A 33 4.95 6.46 -3.13
N ALA A 34 3.93 7.31 -3.34
CA ALA A 34 3.91 8.31 -4.38
C ALA A 34 5.02 9.36 -4.19
N GLN A 35 5.27 9.80 -2.95
CA GLN A 35 6.39 10.71 -2.63
C GLN A 35 7.76 10.12 -2.99
N ARG A 36 7.88 8.79 -2.99
CA ARG A 36 9.11 8.08 -3.36
C ARG A 36 9.12 7.61 -4.82
N ASN A 37 8.14 8.02 -5.61
CA ASN A 37 7.99 7.64 -7.01
C ASN A 37 7.80 6.12 -7.23
N ILE A 38 7.25 5.42 -6.23
CA ILE A 38 6.99 3.97 -6.27
C ILE A 38 5.54 3.76 -6.72
N SER A 39 5.36 3.19 -7.91
CA SER A 39 4.02 2.82 -8.40
C SER A 39 3.58 1.48 -7.81
N VAL A 40 2.57 1.53 -6.95
CA VAL A 40 1.79 0.36 -6.53
C VAL A 40 0.57 0.22 -7.42
N LYS A 41 0.37 -0.99 -7.97
CA LYS A 41 -0.91 -1.33 -8.61
C LYS A 41 -1.82 -1.84 -7.50
N ARG A 42 -2.79 -1.02 -7.11
CA ARG A 42 -3.93 -1.50 -6.32
C ARG A 42 -4.54 -2.64 -7.12
N HIS A 43 -4.43 -3.86 -6.59
CA HIS A 43 -5.11 -5.00 -7.18
C HIS A 43 -6.56 -4.86 -6.72
N ASP A 44 -7.28 -3.94 -7.35
CA ASP A 44 -8.73 -3.91 -7.24
C ASP A 44 -9.20 -5.21 -7.89
N ALA A 45 -9.38 -6.23 -7.06
CA ALA A 45 -10.17 -7.39 -7.38
C ALA A 45 -11.62 -6.93 -7.49
N GLU A 46 -11.90 -6.13 -8.52
CA GLU A 46 -13.25 -5.94 -9.03
C GLU A 46 -13.69 -7.30 -9.53
N GLN A 47 -14.42 -7.98 -8.64
CA GLN A 47 -15.53 -8.86 -8.93
C GLN A 47 -15.86 -8.87 -10.42
N SER A 48 -15.36 -9.89 -11.11
CA SER A 48 -15.80 -10.22 -12.46
C SER A 48 -17.32 -10.46 -12.38
N PHE A 49 -18.07 -9.62 -13.09
CA PHE A 49 -19.52 -9.74 -13.28
C PHE A 49 -19.91 -11.06 -13.95
#